data_AF-A0AAU6QDZ0-F1
#
_entry.id   AF-A0AAU6QDZ0-F1
#
_cell.length_a   1.000
_cell.length_b   1.000
_cell.length_c   1.000
_cell.angle_alpha   90.00
_cell.angle_beta   90.00
_cell.angle_gamma   90.00
#
_symmetry.space_group_name_H-M   'P 1'
#
loop_
_entity.id
_entity.type
_entity.pdbx_description
1 polymer ?
#
loop_
_entity_poly.entity_id
_entity_poly.type
_entity_poly.pdbx_seq_one_letter_code
_entity_poly.pdbx_strand_id
1 'polypeptide(L)'
;MIYMLAVLLSLIMVMLSFFISFKNNLDKEMIMSFECGFDPFSMVRSSFSLHFFKICLVFVFFDIEIIIVLLLPLLMIKSLDLMLYFFIMLFIILMGLLFEWSQGSIDWFY
;
A
#
# COMPACT_ATOMS: atom_id res chain seq x y z
N MET A 1 17.38 7.90 17.10
CA MET A 1 18.68 8.32 16.56
C MET A 1 18.86 7.91 15.10
N ILE A 2 18.83 6.61 14.77
CA ILE A 2 19.00 6.12 13.38
C ILE A 2 17.95 6.70 12.40
N TYR A 3 16.66 6.73 12.77
CA TYR A 3 15.62 7.33 11.93
C TYR A 3 15.84 8.83 11.67
N MET A 4 16.27 9.58 12.68
CA MET A 4 16.58 11.01 12.51
C MET A 4 17.77 11.22 11.57
N LEU A 5 18.80 10.37 11.67
CA LEU A 5 19.94 10.40 10.74
C LEU A 5 19.52 10.09 9.30
N ALA A 6 18.63 9.10 9.09
CA ALA A 6 18.15 8.74 7.76
C ALA A 6 17.36 9.88 7.09
N VAL A 7 16.46 10.53 7.85
CA VAL A 7 15.70 11.70 7.36
C VAL A 7 16.62 12.89 7.08
N LEU A 8 17.62 13.12 7.92
CA LEU A 8 18.56 14.21 7.73
C LEU A 8 19.44 13.98 6.49
N LEU A 9 19.89 12.74 6.27
CA LEU A 9 20.65 12.37 5.08
C LEU A 9 19.83 12.54 3.80
N SER A 10 18.57 12.08 3.80
CA SER A 10 17.71 12.21 2.61
C SER A 10 17.42 13.68 2.27
N LEU A 11 17.19 14.53 3.27
CA LEU A 11 17.02 15.97 3.09
C LEU A 11 18.28 16.63 2.50
N ILE A 12 19.47 16.27 3.01
CA ILE A 12 20.74 16.79 2.46
C ILE A 12 20.88 16.39 0.98
N MET A 13 20.60 15.14 0.63
CA MET A 13 20.69 14.67 -0.75
C MET A 13 19.72 15.42 -1.68
N VAL A 14 18.48 15.64 -1.24
CA VAL A 14 17.49 16.42 -1.99
C VAL A 14 17.97 17.86 -2.18
N MET A 15 18.45 18.52 -1.12
CA MET A 15 18.97 19.89 -1.21
C MET A 15 20.17 19.99 -2.16
N LEU A 16 21.13 19.07 -2.06
CA LEU A 16 22.28 19.02 -2.98
C LEU A 16 21.82 18.84 -4.43
N SER A 17 20.82 17.99 -4.68
CA SER A 17 20.29 17.80 -6.04
C SER A 17 19.66 19.08 -6.60
N PHE A 18 18.93 19.84 -5.78
CA PHE A 18 18.37 21.13 -6.19
C PHE A 18 19.44 22.18 -6.47
N PHE A 19 20.50 22.25 -5.65
CA PHE A 19 21.60 23.20 -5.86
C PHE A 19 22.43 22.87 -7.10
N ILE A 20 22.70 21.59 -7.36
CA ILE A 20 23.46 21.14 -8.55
C ILE A 20 22.63 21.29 -9.82
N SER A 21 21.33 20.98 -9.76
CA SER A 21 20.44 20.93 -10.92
C SER A 21 19.83 22.29 -11.30
N PHE A 22 20.31 23.41 -10.74
CA PHE A 22 19.74 24.73 -11.01
C PHE A 22 19.96 25.13 -12.47
N LYS A 23 18.96 24.84 -13.32
CA LYS A 23 18.95 25.16 -14.74
C LYS A 23 18.02 26.35 -14.95
N ASN A 24 18.57 27.48 -15.39
CA ASN A 24 17.84 28.76 -15.46
C ASN A 24 16.75 28.81 -16.56
N ASN A 25 16.81 27.92 -17.55
CA ASN A 25 15.85 27.92 -18.65
C ASN A 25 14.94 26.70 -18.53
N LEU A 26 13.71 26.96 -18.09
CA LEU A 26 12.63 25.99 -18.05
C LEU A 26 11.85 26.08 -19.36
N ASP A 27 12.22 25.25 -20.33
CA ASP A 27 11.48 25.16 -21.59
C ASP A 27 10.09 24.55 -21.33
N LYS A 28 9.04 25.10 -21.95
CA LYS A 28 7.64 24.67 -21.73
C LYS A 28 7.44 23.17 -21.96
N GLU A 29 8.11 22.61 -22.95
CA GLU A 29 8.04 21.19 -23.31
C GLU A 29 8.61 20.28 -22.20
N MET A 30 9.60 20.76 -21.44
CA MET A 30 10.19 20.01 -20.31
C MET A 30 9.26 20.00 -19.08
N ILE A 31 8.35 20.97 -18.97
CA ILE A 31 7.42 21.11 -17.84
C ILE A 31 6.08 20.43 -18.14
N MET A 32 5.78 20.14 -19.40
CA MET A 32 4.51 19.55 -19.81
C MET A 32 4.39 18.08 -19.41
N SER A 33 3.16 17.61 -19.19
CA SER A 33 2.90 16.20 -18.91
C SER A 33 3.30 15.34 -20.11
N PHE A 34 4.11 14.32 -19.87
CA PHE A 34 4.54 13.40 -20.92
C PHE A 34 3.41 12.40 -21.26
N GLU A 35 2.81 12.56 -22.44
CA GLU A 35 1.87 11.58 -23.03
C GLU A 35 2.35 11.23 -24.46
N CYS A 36 3.53 10.61 -24.55
CA CYS A 36 4.19 10.27 -25.82
C CYS A 36 4.43 11.47 -26.76
N GLY A 37 4.64 12.67 -26.21
CA GLY A 37 4.87 13.91 -26.97
C GLY A 37 3.59 14.61 -27.44
N PHE A 38 2.41 14.13 -27.00
CA PHE A 38 1.13 14.78 -27.24
C PHE A 38 0.61 15.49 -25.99
N ASP A 39 -0.28 16.45 -26.21
CA ASP A 39 -1.07 17.05 -25.14
C ASP A 39 -2.04 16.01 -24.56
N PRO A 40 -2.27 16.01 -23.25
CA PRO A 40 -3.09 14.99 -22.63
C PRO A 40 -4.53 15.03 -23.11
N PHE A 41 -5.05 13.90 -23.61
CA PHE A 41 -6.40 13.81 -24.18
C PHE A 41 -7.50 13.90 -23.13
N SER A 42 -7.18 13.56 -21.88
CA SER A 42 -8.14 13.57 -20.77
C SER A 42 -7.47 14.04 -19.48
N MET A 43 -8.29 14.49 -18.53
CA MET A 43 -7.82 14.78 -17.19
C MET A 43 -7.23 13.50 -16.58
N VAL A 44 -6.03 13.59 -16.00
CA VAL A 44 -5.36 12.50 -15.27
C VAL A 44 -6.24 11.91 -14.14
N ARG A 45 -7.25 12.65 -13.66
CA ARG A 45 -8.19 12.25 -12.61
C ARG A 45 -9.52 11.75 -13.16
N SER A 46 -9.51 10.94 -14.21
CA SER A 46 -10.72 10.24 -14.67
C SER A 46 -11.13 9.15 -13.67
N SER A 47 -12.40 8.75 -13.71
CA SER A 47 -12.91 7.67 -12.86
C SER A 47 -12.18 6.37 -13.19
N PHE A 48 -11.46 5.86 -12.20
CA PHE A 48 -10.70 4.62 -12.28
C PHE A 48 -11.59 3.39 -12.05
N SER A 49 -11.09 2.20 -12.36
CA SER A 49 -11.89 0.99 -12.27
C SER A 49 -12.23 0.64 -10.82
N LEU A 50 -13.51 0.30 -10.59
CA LEU A 50 -14.05 -0.10 -9.27
C LEU A 50 -13.43 -1.39 -8.72
N HIS A 51 -12.68 -2.13 -9.55
CA HIS A 51 -12.04 -3.37 -9.14
C HIS A 51 -10.94 -3.12 -8.09
N PHE A 52 -10.11 -2.08 -8.27
CA PHE A 52 -9.09 -1.72 -7.27
C PHE A 52 -9.70 -1.25 -5.95
N PHE A 53 -10.89 -0.64 -6.00
CA PHE A 53 -11.61 -0.26 -4.79
C PHE A 53 -12.04 -1.50 -3.98
N LYS A 54 -12.52 -2.56 -4.64
CA LYS A 54 -12.89 -3.81 -3.96
C LYS A 54 -11.69 -4.47 -3.28
N ILE A 55 -10.55 -4.54 -3.97
CA ILE A 55 -9.31 -5.09 -3.40
C ILE A 55 -8.85 -4.26 -2.20
N CYS A 56 -8.91 -2.93 -2.29
CA CYS A 56 -8.54 -2.04 -1.18
C CYS A 56 -9.41 -2.26 0.06
N LEU A 57 -10.72 -2.44 -0.14
CA LEU A 57 -11.66 -2.68 0.94
C LEU A 57 -11.36 -4.01 1.66
N VAL A 58 -11.11 -5.09 0.91
CA VAL A 58 -10.69 -6.40 1.47
C VAL A 58 -9.39 -6.26 2.25
N PHE A 59 -8.40 -5.55 1.68
CA PHE A 59 -7.11 -5.33 2.33
C PHE A 59 -7.23 -4.65 3.70
N VAL A 60 -8.11 -3.63 3.82
CA VAL A 60 -8.32 -2.92 5.10
C VAL A 60 -8.86 -3.85 6.20
N PHE A 61 -9.80 -4.75 5.87
CA PHE A 61 -10.31 -5.72 6.84
C PHE A 61 -9.24 -6.73 7.24
N PHE A 62 -8.50 -7.26 6.27
CA PHE A 62 -7.44 -8.22 6.53
C PHE A 62 -6.29 -7.64 7.38
N ASP A 63 -5.95 -6.35 7.20
CA ASP A 63 -4.92 -5.67 8.00
C ASP A 63 -5.33 -5.58 9.49
N ILE A 64 -6.61 -5.30 9.76
CA ILE A 64 -7.14 -5.32 11.14
C ILE A 64 -7.07 -6.72 11.75
N GLU A 65 -7.39 -7.76 10.98
CA GLU A 65 -7.31 -9.14 11.43
C GLU A 65 -5.87 -9.57 11.75
N ILE A 66 -4.90 -9.16 10.92
CA ILE A 66 -3.47 -9.42 11.17
C ILE A 66 -3.03 -8.77 12.48
N ILE A 67 -3.44 -7.53 12.77
CA ILE A 67 -3.10 -6.86 14.03
C ILE A 67 -3.58 -7.68 15.23
N ILE A 68 -4.80 -8.22 15.17
CA ILE A 68 -5.37 -9.06 16.23
C ILE A 68 -4.58 -10.37 16.38
N VAL A 69 -4.27 -11.03 15.25
CA VAL A 69 -3.49 -12.27 15.22
C VAL A 69 -2.07 -12.06 15.76
N LEU A 70 -1.44 -10.92 15.47
CA LEU A 70 -0.09 -10.60 15.94
C LEU A 70 -0.06 -10.33 17.45
N LEU A 71 -1.10 -9.69 18.00
CA LEU A 71 -1.15 -9.33 19.41
C LEU A 71 -1.36 -10.55 20.33
N LEU A 72 -2.13 -11.55 19.87
CA LEU A 72 -2.55 -12.71 20.66
C LEU A 72 -1.37 -13.58 21.16
N PRO A 73 -0.39 -14.01 20.32
CA PRO A 73 0.76 -14.80 20.76
C PRO A 73 1.70 -14.03 21.69
N LEU A 74 1.85 -12.72 21.48
CA LEU A 74 2.78 -11.89 22.26
C LEU A 74 2.34 -11.79 23.73
N LEU A 75 1.03 -11.78 23.98
CA LEU A 75 0.47 -11.63 25.31
C LEU A 75 0.42 -12.95 26.10
N MET A 76 0.38 -14.11 25.44
CA MET A 76 -0.20 -15.32 26.04
C MET A 76 0.53 -16.64 25.76
N ILE A 77 1.86 -16.67 25.96
CA ILE A 77 2.71 -17.86 25.76
C ILE A 77 2.42 -19.02 26.75
N LYS A 78 1.58 -18.83 27.78
CA LYS A 78 1.49 -19.78 28.91
C LYS A 78 0.20 -20.60 29.04
N SER A 79 -0.86 -20.32 28.29
CA SER A 79 -2.16 -20.98 28.47
C SER A 79 -2.65 -21.70 27.20
N LEU A 80 -3.00 -22.98 27.35
CA LEU A 80 -3.55 -23.85 26.29
C LEU A 80 -4.82 -23.27 25.65
N ASP A 81 -5.69 -22.63 26.44
CA ASP A 81 -6.95 -22.08 25.95
C ASP A 81 -6.72 -20.94 24.94
N LEU A 82 -5.74 -20.06 25.21
CA LEU A 82 -5.37 -18.97 24.29
C LEU A 82 -4.69 -19.45 23.01
N MET A 83 -3.97 -20.57 23.07
CA MET A 83 -3.45 -21.23 21.87
C MET A 83 -4.60 -21.76 20.99
N LEU A 84 -5.65 -22.33 21.59
CA LEU A 84 -6.85 -22.75 20.86
C LEU A 84 -7.56 -21.56 20.20
N TYR A 85 -7.72 -20.44 20.91
CA TYR A 85 -8.29 -19.22 20.34
C TYR A 85 -7.49 -18.70 19.14
N PHE A 86 -6.15 -18.73 19.20
CA PHE A 86 -5.29 -18.36 18.09
C PHE A 86 -5.53 -19.22 16.84
N PHE A 87 -5.59 -20.55 17.00
CA PHE A 87 -5.87 -21.45 15.88
C PHE A 87 -7.27 -21.27 15.30
N ILE A 88 -8.28 -21.04 16.14
CA ILE A 88 -9.65 -20.74 15.68
C ILE A 88 -9.68 -19.45 14.86
N MET A 89 -9.01 -18.39 15.31
CA MET A 89 -8.93 -17.13 14.58
C MET A 89 -8.24 -17.29 13.22
N LEU A 90 -7.09 -17.99 13.17
CA LEU A 90 -6.42 -18.30 11.90
C LEU A 90 -7.33 -19.08 10.94
N PHE A 91 -8.09 -20.04 11.46
CA PHE A 91 -9.01 -20.83 10.66
C PHE A 91 -10.14 -19.98 10.06
N ILE A 92 -10.70 -19.06 10.85
CA ILE A 92 -11.74 -18.13 10.38
C ILE A 92 -11.21 -17.23 9.26
N ILE A 93 -10.00 -16.68 9.42
CA ILE A 93 -9.36 -15.81 8.43
C ILE A 93 -9.12 -16.58 7.12
N LEU A 94 -8.60 -17.81 7.19
CA LEU A 94 -8.41 -18.66 6.02
C LEU A 94 -9.72 -18.96 5.30
N MET A 95 -10.79 -19.25 6.04
CA MET A 95 -12.12 -19.49 5.46
C MET A 95 -12.71 -18.23 4.82
N GLY A 96 -12.51 -17.06 5.42
CA GLY A 96 -12.92 -15.77 4.84
C GLY A 96 -12.23 -15.52 3.49
N LEU A 97 -10.91 -15.73 3.44
CA LEU A 97 -10.14 -15.58 2.20
C LEU A 97 -10.57 -16.55 1.10
N LEU A 98 -10.82 -17.82 1.45
CA LEU A 98 -11.33 -18.80 0.49
C LEU A 98 -12.73 -18.43 -0.02
N PHE A 99 -13.59 -17.90 0.84
CA PHE A 99 -14.91 -17.42 0.45
C PHE A 99 -14.82 -16.25 -0.53
N GLU A 100 -13.99 -15.25 -0.24
CA GLU A 100 -13.78 -14.11 -1.13
C GLU A 100 -13.21 -14.53 -2.48
N TRP A 101 -12.24 -15.45 -2.48
CA TRP A 101 -11.70 -15.98 -3.72
C TRP A 101 -12.77 -16.72 -4.54
N SER A 102 -13.63 -17.52 -3.90
CA SER A 102 -14.74 -18.18 -4.61
C SER A 102 -15.75 -17.21 -5.23
N GLN A 103 -15.87 -16.00 -4.69
CA GLN A 103 -16.72 -14.93 -5.24
C GLN A 103 -16.05 -14.16 -6.40
N GLY A 104 -14.80 -14.49 -6.75
CA GLY A 104 -14.05 -13.81 -7.81
C GLY A 104 -13.76 -12.35 -7.50
N SER A 105 -13.76 -11.95 -6.22
CA SER A 105 -13.46 -10.55 -5.83
C SER A 105 -11.99 -10.19 -6.08
N ILE A 106 -11.12 -11.19 -6.07
CA ILE A 106 -9.65 -11.10 -6.25
C ILE A 106 -9.25 -11.38 -7.71
N ASP A 107 -10.13 -12.04 -8.47
CA ASP A 107 -9.83 -12.45 -9.83
C ASP A 107 -9.81 -11.23 -10.76
N TRP A 108 -8.66 -11.02 -11.40
CA TRP A 108 -8.55 -10.12 -12.54
C TRP A 108 -9.06 -10.84 -13.78
N PHE A 109 -10.35 -10.69 -14.08
CA PHE A 109 -10.81 -10.93 -15.44
C PHE A 109 -10.34 -9.76 -16.33
N TYR A 110 -9.76 -10.09 -17.48
CA TYR A 110 -9.77 -9.18 -18.62
C TYR A 110 -11.21 -8.80 -18.99
#